data_AF-A0A3D5RLI4-F1
#
_entry.id   AF-A0A3D5RLI4-F1
#
_cell.length_a   1.000
_cell.length_b   1.000
_cell.length_c   1.000
_cell.angle_alpha   90.00
_cell.angle_beta   90.00
_cell.angle_gamma   90.00
#
_symmetry.space_group_name_H-M   'P 1'
#
loop_
_entity.id
_entity.type
_entity.pdbx_description
1 polymer ?
#
loop_
_entity_poly.entity_id
_entity_poly.type
_entity_poly.pdbx_seq_one_letter_code
_entity_poly.pdbx_strand_id
1 'polypeptide(L)'
;MRQKKRVVKIIVLIFIIGLFFLASCQKEYKINYNLGDGTSVESLSYKVGQEIKLPTPTKKGYTFLGWYENDVLINTLDTNAKRDYTLVAKWEMCTYTINYDLDGGELTIEPVKSFNIENVENIQLPTPTRKDYIFAGWYENGQKVSELELKNYNLVAKWTDVYYYIQYETDGGEFTGNTKEEYTVFDEFTLPIPVKEGYEFKGWYLNENFEGDTITSITKGSKEDYVLYAKWEKVYKITYVLDGGTLPDEAIQYYHPGIEEILPTPSKKGYVFMGWNERSNATSGYTRVPISYEEDITINAIWKKRSYSVDYILPEGLCLDKEHLFRAYFTEFYNYIVNVRDEGGYLSSRGVNNVDDFLKVASTWNGGGAGMADIGNLAGKYYLKIDTGGQIENQKAEDGFIGYCLENNKFVEFVYFIQDFFYWWRLDEGYTGGSDDPLGVGSDFLASAWASLVDTAKFFYFEKDTLPHYFITKGHVPEFYDRIPYIISNTDITFTYIYDWEKGMDLVKNIEVNGYEFLGWYDNPDFDGEKIERLEKGIYHNIVLYGKFVKK
;
A
#
# COMPACT_ATOMS: atom_id res chain seq x y z
N MET A 1 -12.00 -84.29 83.16
CA MET A 1 -10.96 -83.74 84.06
C MET A 1 -11.41 -82.35 84.48
N ARG A 2 -11.75 -82.16 85.76
CA ARG A 2 -10.94 -81.43 86.76
C ARG A 2 -10.69 -79.97 86.37
N GLN A 3 -10.91 -78.97 87.21
CA GLN A 3 -11.55 -78.87 88.52
C GLN A 3 -11.52 -77.37 88.89
N LYS A 4 -12.61 -76.89 89.52
CA LYS A 4 -12.66 -76.10 90.77
C LYS A 4 -11.64 -74.98 91.01
N LYS A 5 -12.17 -73.86 91.52
CA LYS A 5 -12.27 -73.52 92.97
C LYS A 5 -13.24 -72.33 93.15
N ARG A 6 -14.33 -72.42 93.93
CA ARG A 6 -14.47 -72.50 95.40
C ARG A 6 -13.93 -71.23 96.12
N VAL A 7 -14.55 -70.61 97.13
CA VAL A 7 -15.82 -70.79 97.88
C VAL A 7 -15.85 -69.75 99.05
N VAL A 8 -17.03 -69.51 99.68
CA VAL A 8 -17.27 -69.20 101.15
C VAL A 8 -17.04 -67.75 101.63
N LYS A 9 -17.79 -67.10 102.55
CA LYS A 9 -19.05 -67.25 103.35
C LYS A 9 -19.23 -65.98 104.23
N ILE A 10 -20.40 -65.86 104.91
CA ILE A 10 -20.72 -65.27 106.25
C ILE A 10 -21.83 -64.20 106.11
N ILE A 11 -23.12 -64.35 106.47
CA ILE A 11 -23.90 -64.85 107.65
C ILE A 11 -24.05 -63.81 108.80
N VAL A 12 -25.32 -63.61 109.21
CA VAL A 12 -25.90 -63.17 110.52
C VAL A 12 -26.33 -61.68 110.58
N LEU A 13 -27.63 -61.31 110.52
CA LEU A 13 -28.77 -61.41 111.47
C LEU A 13 -28.79 -60.29 112.56
N ILE A 14 -29.96 -59.63 112.70
CA ILE A 14 -30.56 -58.99 113.89
C ILE A 14 -30.53 -57.45 114.03
N PHE A 15 -31.75 -56.90 113.85
CA PHE A 15 -32.42 -55.77 114.52
C PHE A 15 -31.89 -54.35 114.35
N ILE A 16 -32.73 -53.51 113.70
CA ILE A 16 -33.21 -52.21 114.20
C ILE A 16 -34.21 -51.66 113.16
N ILE A 17 -35.45 -51.41 113.59
CA ILE A 17 -36.29 -50.25 113.24
C ILE A 17 -36.48 -50.00 111.73
N GLY A 18 -37.63 -50.34 111.16
CA GLY A 18 -38.77 -49.45 111.26
C GLY A 18 -38.62 -48.30 110.27
N LEU A 19 -39.21 -48.42 109.08
CA LEU A 19 -39.86 -47.34 108.35
C LEU A 19 -40.47 -47.92 107.08
N PHE A 20 -41.80 -47.94 107.05
CA PHE A 20 -42.59 -47.50 105.90
C PHE A 20 -41.84 -47.41 104.55
N PHE A 21 -42.02 -48.41 103.69
CA PHE A 21 -42.33 -48.08 102.30
C PHE A 21 -43.85 -48.20 102.15
N LEU A 22 -44.55 -47.20 102.69
CA LEU A 22 -45.73 -46.70 101.99
C LEU A 22 -45.20 -46.34 100.60
N ALA A 23 -45.53 -47.15 99.60
CA ALA A 23 -45.71 -46.60 98.27
C ALA A 23 -46.87 -45.61 98.43
N SER A 24 -46.55 -44.38 98.83
CA SER A 24 -47.49 -43.27 98.85
C SER A 24 -47.92 -43.11 97.41
N CYS A 25 -49.09 -43.66 97.08
CA CYS A 25 -49.84 -43.31 95.88
C CYS A 25 -50.27 -41.85 96.07
N GLN A 26 -49.34 -40.92 95.83
CA GLN A 26 -49.64 -39.50 95.84
C GLN A 26 -50.55 -39.23 94.65
N LYS A 27 -51.74 -38.69 94.94
CA LYS A 27 -52.72 -38.29 93.92
C LYS A 27 -52.06 -37.29 92.96
N GLU A 28 -52.11 -37.61 91.68
CA GLU A 28 -51.65 -36.73 90.61
C GLU A 28 -52.80 -35.86 90.09
N TYR A 29 -52.47 -34.62 89.77
CA TYR A 29 -53.38 -33.64 89.17
C TYR A 29 -52.96 -33.37 87.73
N LYS A 30 -53.92 -33.17 86.83
CA LYS A 30 -53.68 -32.98 85.39
C LYS A 30 -53.46 -31.52 85.04
N ILE A 31 -52.58 -31.26 84.08
CA ILE A 31 -52.45 -29.97 83.41
C ILE A 31 -52.98 -30.14 82.00
N ASN A 32 -54.15 -29.56 81.74
CA ASN A 32 -54.79 -29.59 80.43
C ASN A 32 -54.38 -28.34 79.65
N TYR A 33 -53.89 -28.54 78.43
CA TYR A 33 -53.46 -27.46 77.54
C TYR A 33 -54.49 -27.25 76.44
N ASN A 34 -55.00 -26.03 76.31
CA ASN A 34 -55.76 -25.59 75.14
C ASN A 34 -54.83 -24.77 74.24
N LEU A 35 -54.41 -25.38 73.13
CA LEU A 35 -53.46 -24.81 72.19
C LEU A 35 -54.12 -23.95 71.10
N GLY A 36 -55.45 -24.02 70.94
CA GLY A 36 -56.11 -23.65 69.68
C GLY A 36 -55.54 -24.49 68.53
N ASP A 37 -55.08 -23.83 67.45
CA ASP A 37 -54.41 -24.48 66.30
C ASP A 37 -52.88 -24.66 66.49
N GLY A 38 -52.36 -24.45 67.70
CA GLY A 38 -50.94 -24.71 68.02
C GLY A 38 -50.62 -26.21 68.07
N THR A 39 -49.36 -26.57 67.89
CA THR A 39 -48.87 -27.96 67.91
C THR A 39 -47.97 -28.26 69.10
N SER A 40 -48.10 -29.52 69.57
CA SER A 40 -47.24 -30.27 70.49
C SER A 40 -47.02 -29.70 71.90
N VAL A 41 -47.71 -30.30 72.87
CA VAL A 41 -47.20 -30.46 74.25
C VAL A 41 -47.62 -31.84 74.77
N GLU A 42 -46.70 -32.60 75.37
CA GLU A 42 -47.07 -33.82 76.10
C GLU A 42 -47.99 -33.45 77.26
N SER A 43 -49.01 -34.28 77.52
CA SER A 43 -49.88 -34.06 78.68
C SER A 43 -49.07 -34.25 79.96
N LEU A 44 -49.00 -33.21 80.78
CA LEU A 44 -48.29 -33.25 82.05
C LEU A 44 -49.27 -33.49 83.20
N SER A 45 -48.80 -34.23 84.20
CA SER A 45 -49.41 -34.31 85.53
C SER A 45 -48.39 -33.86 86.57
N TYR A 46 -48.87 -33.44 87.74
CA TYR A 46 -48.01 -33.05 88.86
C TYR A 46 -48.50 -33.61 90.20
N LYS A 47 -47.55 -33.79 91.12
CA LYS A 47 -47.79 -34.10 92.53
C LYS A 47 -47.63 -32.85 93.39
N VAL A 48 -48.28 -32.85 94.55
CA VAL A 48 -48.24 -31.71 95.48
C VAL A 48 -46.79 -31.35 95.84
N GLY A 49 -46.39 -30.10 95.58
CA GLY A 49 -45.05 -29.58 95.87
C GLY A 49 -43.97 -29.94 94.83
N GLN A 50 -44.33 -30.60 93.71
CA GLN A 50 -43.42 -30.89 92.61
C GLN A 50 -43.10 -29.61 91.82
N GLU A 51 -41.86 -29.45 91.36
CA GLU A 51 -41.52 -28.38 90.41
C GLU A 51 -41.88 -28.80 88.98
N ILE A 52 -42.63 -27.96 88.27
CA ILE A 52 -43.08 -28.21 86.89
C ILE A 52 -42.64 -27.06 86.01
N LYS A 53 -41.91 -27.37 84.93
CA LYS A 53 -41.62 -26.44 83.85
C LYS A 53 -42.69 -26.57 82.77
N LEU A 54 -43.42 -25.48 82.52
CA LEU A 54 -44.40 -25.46 81.45
C LEU A 54 -43.70 -25.56 80.08
N PRO A 55 -44.22 -26.38 79.15
CA PRO A 55 -43.67 -26.49 77.82
C PRO A 55 -43.95 -25.22 76.99
N THR A 56 -43.14 -25.00 75.95
CA THR A 56 -43.31 -23.91 74.98
C THR A 56 -43.86 -24.50 73.68
N PRO A 57 -45.18 -24.37 73.41
CA PRO A 57 -45.77 -24.87 72.18
C PRO A 57 -45.33 -24.04 70.97
N THR A 58 -45.60 -24.55 69.77
CA THR A 58 -45.34 -23.83 68.52
C THR A 58 -46.63 -23.63 67.71
N LYS A 59 -46.78 -22.50 67.03
CA LYS A 59 -47.85 -22.25 66.06
C LYS A 59 -47.24 -21.56 64.85
N LYS A 60 -47.33 -22.18 63.65
CA LYS A 60 -46.70 -21.67 62.42
C LYS A 60 -47.18 -20.23 62.16
N GLY A 61 -46.25 -19.28 62.08
CA GLY A 61 -46.55 -17.86 61.84
C GLY A 61 -46.97 -17.05 63.08
N TYR A 62 -46.84 -17.60 64.29
CA TYR A 62 -47.19 -16.91 65.53
C TYR A 62 -46.10 -17.08 66.61
N THR A 63 -45.94 -16.06 67.45
CA THR A 63 -45.12 -16.06 68.66
C THR A 63 -45.96 -16.48 69.87
N PHE A 64 -45.43 -17.37 70.71
CA PHE A 64 -46.08 -17.78 71.95
C PHE A 64 -45.89 -16.71 73.04
N LEU A 65 -47.00 -16.12 73.52
CA LEU A 65 -46.96 -15.07 74.54
C LEU A 65 -46.98 -15.62 75.98
N GLY A 66 -47.43 -16.86 76.16
CA GLY A 66 -47.52 -17.51 77.47
C GLY A 66 -48.80 -18.30 77.69
N TRP A 67 -48.86 -18.97 78.83
CA TRP A 67 -50.01 -19.73 79.30
C TRP A 67 -50.91 -18.84 80.15
N TYR A 68 -52.22 -18.88 79.93
CA TYR A 68 -53.18 -18.08 80.67
C TYR A 68 -54.25 -18.96 81.31
N GLU A 69 -54.69 -18.60 82.52
CA GLU A 69 -55.86 -19.17 83.18
C GLU A 69 -56.78 -18.02 83.58
N ASN A 70 -58.05 -18.06 83.16
CA ASN A 70 -59.03 -16.98 83.38
C ASN A 70 -58.48 -15.58 83.00
N ASP A 71 -57.83 -15.49 81.84
CA ASP A 71 -57.17 -14.28 81.32
C ASP A 71 -55.98 -13.72 82.11
N VAL A 72 -55.47 -14.45 83.12
CA VAL A 72 -54.25 -14.10 83.86
C VAL A 72 -53.07 -14.92 83.37
N LEU A 73 -51.93 -14.26 83.10
CA LEU A 73 -50.68 -14.91 82.68
C LEU A 73 -50.10 -15.79 83.79
N ILE A 74 -49.83 -17.05 83.49
CA ILE A 74 -49.27 -18.05 84.38
C ILE A 74 -47.80 -18.28 84.02
N ASN A 75 -46.90 -17.69 84.82
CA ASN A 75 -45.45 -17.89 84.68
C ASN A 75 -44.95 -19.12 85.45
N THR A 76 -45.61 -19.45 86.56
CA THR A 76 -45.29 -20.59 87.43
C THR A 76 -46.58 -21.23 87.94
N LEU A 77 -46.66 -22.56 87.92
CA LEU A 77 -47.78 -23.30 88.49
C LEU A 77 -47.65 -23.37 90.01
N ASP A 78 -48.73 -23.08 90.74
CA ASP A 78 -48.81 -23.41 92.17
C ASP A 78 -49.11 -24.90 92.34
N THR A 79 -48.05 -25.69 92.46
CA THR A 79 -48.20 -27.14 92.62
C THR A 79 -48.65 -27.56 94.02
N ASN A 80 -48.91 -26.63 94.94
CA ASN A 80 -49.60 -26.96 96.19
C ASN A 80 -51.13 -26.93 96.05
N ALA A 81 -51.64 -26.36 94.96
CA ALA A 81 -53.05 -26.41 94.62
C ALA A 81 -53.45 -27.87 94.37
N LYS A 82 -54.50 -28.34 95.04
CA LYS A 82 -54.98 -29.73 94.93
C LYS A 82 -56.04 -29.86 93.82
N ARG A 83 -55.72 -29.39 92.61
CA ARG A 83 -56.67 -29.32 91.49
C ARG A 83 -56.00 -29.50 90.12
N ASP A 84 -56.80 -29.80 89.13
CA ASP A 84 -56.36 -29.74 87.73
C ASP A 84 -56.25 -28.28 87.27
N TYR A 85 -55.35 -28.03 86.33
CA TYR A 85 -55.19 -26.74 85.65
C TYR A 85 -55.71 -26.83 84.21
N THR A 86 -56.33 -25.75 83.73
CA THR A 86 -56.65 -25.59 82.30
C THR A 86 -55.99 -24.32 81.81
N LEU A 87 -54.92 -24.49 81.02
CA LEU A 87 -54.11 -23.39 80.53
C LEU A 87 -54.40 -23.15 79.05
N VAL A 88 -54.64 -21.89 78.67
CA VAL A 88 -54.88 -21.46 77.30
C VAL A 88 -53.62 -20.76 76.77
N ALA A 89 -53.12 -21.20 75.62
CA ALA A 89 -52.01 -20.54 74.95
C ALA A 89 -52.49 -19.23 74.29
N LYS A 90 -51.79 -18.12 74.55
CA LYS A 90 -51.98 -16.86 73.78
C LYS A 90 -50.86 -16.69 72.76
N TRP A 91 -51.22 -16.17 71.60
CA TRP A 91 -50.38 -16.09 70.41
C TRP A 91 -50.41 -14.67 69.82
N GLU A 92 -49.27 -14.19 69.34
CA GLU A 92 -49.15 -12.97 68.55
C GLU A 92 -48.74 -13.33 67.12
N MET A 93 -49.41 -12.77 66.12
CA MET A 93 -49.09 -13.06 64.72
C MET A 93 -47.74 -12.43 64.34
N CYS A 94 -46.86 -13.20 63.72
CA CYS A 94 -45.60 -12.68 63.20
C CYS A 94 -45.82 -11.95 61.87
N THR A 95 -45.14 -10.82 61.70
CA THR A 95 -44.99 -10.12 60.43
C THR A 95 -43.55 -10.25 59.93
N TYR A 96 -43.40 -10.48 58.63
CA TYR A 96 -42.12 -10.64 57.96
C TYR A 96 -41.94 -9.54 56.93
N THR A 97 -40.71 -9.10 56.69
CA THR A 97 -40.39 -8.00 55.77
C THR A 97 -39.71 -8.49 54.50
N ILE A 98 -39.98 -7.80 53.38
CA ILE A 98 -39.28 -8.00 52.11
C ILE A 98 -38.61 -6.68 51.73
N ASN A 99 -37.28 -6.72 51.61
CA ASN A 99 -36.49 -5.63 51.05
C ASN A 99 -36.12 -5.97 49.61
N TYR A 100 -36.30 -5.01 48.70
CA TYR A 100 -35.97 -5.16 47.28
C TYR A 100 -34.79 -4.25 46.93
N ASP A 101 -33.73 -4.84 46.40
CA ASP A 101 -32.64 -4.15 45.71
C ASP A 101 -32.82 -4.35 44.21
N LEU A 102 -33.13 -3.28 43.48
CA LEU A 102 -33.46 -3.34 42.05
C LEU A 102 -32.22 -3.53 41.16
N ASP A 103 -31.01 -3.42 41.71
CA ASP A 103 -29.74 -3.48 40.97
C ASP A 103 -29.79 -2.62 39.68
N GLY A 104 -30.14 -1.34 39.85
CA GLY A 104 -30.26 -0.37 38.75
C GLY A 104 -31.51 -0.50 37.86
N GLY A 105 -32.45 -1.38 38.21
CA GLY A 105 -33.79 -1.42 37.62
C GLY A 105 -34.77 -0.42 38.24
N GLU A 106 -35.99 -0.41 37.73
CA GLU A 106 -37.08 0.46 38.13
C GLU A 106 -38.37 -0.36 38.32
N LEU A 107 -39.25 0.13 39.21
CA LEU A 107 -40.59 -0.40 39.42
C LEU A 107 -41.62 0.65 39.02
N THR A 108 -42.64 0.22 38.28
CA THR A 108 -43.78 1.07 37.92
C THR A 108 -44.89 1.05 38.96
N ILE A 109 -44.87 0.07 39.87
CA ILE A 109 -45.87 -0.13 40.92
C ILE A 109 -45.14 -0.43 42.25
N GLU A 110 -45.61 0.18 43.33
CA GLU A 110 -45.06 -0.03 44.68
C GLU A 110 -45.23 -1.50 45.11
N PRO A 111 -44.16 -2.18 45.55
CA PRO A 111 -44.21 -3.60 45.87
C PRO A 111 -44.69 -3.85 47.30
N VAL A 112 -45.13 -5.08 47.57
CA VAL A 112 -45.46 -5.54 48.94
C VAL A 112 -44.17 -5.66 49.76
N LYS A 113 -44.06 -4.92 50.86
CA LYS A 113 -42.87 -4.87 51.74
C LYS A 113 -43.00 -5.70 53.02
N SER A 114 -44.18 -6.21 53.34
CA SER A 114 -44.38 -7.05 54.53
C SER A 114 -45.54 -8.02 54.36
N PHE A 115 -45.46 -9.17 55.04
CA PHE A 115 -46.45 -10.25 54.94
C PHE A 115 -46.55 -11.09 56.21
N ASN A 116 -47.56 -11.95 56.27
CA ASN A 116 -47.83 -12.87 57.36
C ASN A 116 -48.43 -14.19 56.83
N ILE A 117 -48.78 -15.10 57.74
CA ILE A 117 -49.35 -16.41 57.39
C ILE A 117 -50.68 -16.32 56.62
N GLU A 118 -51.45 -15.24 56.76
CA GLU A 118 -52.77 -15.12 56.11
C GLU A 118 -52.68 -14.69 54.64
N ASN A 119 -51.60 -14.00 54.25
CA ASN A 119 -51.48 -13.42 52.92
C ASN A 119 -50.27 -13.90 52.10
N VAL A 120 -49.35 -14.69 52.68
CA VAL A 120 -48.12 -15.14 52.00
C VAL A 120 -48.39 -15.78 50.64
N GLU A 121 -49.44 -16.59 50.51
CA GLU A 121 -49.81 -17.28 49.27
C GLU A 121 -50.37 -16.33 48.19
N ASN A 122 -50.82 -15.13 48.57
CA ASN A 122 -51.40 -14.14 47.66
C ASN A 122 -50.39 -13.08 47.19
N ILE A 123 -49.14 -13.16 47.64
CA ILE A 123 -48.11 -12.20 47.27
C ILE A 123 -47.47 -12.61 45.95
N GLN A 124 -47.45 -11.67 45.02
CA GLN A 124 -46.71 -11.78 43.77
C GLN A 124 -45.50 -10.86 43.86
N LEU A 125 -44.31 -11.43 43.66
CA LEU A 125 -43.10 -10.62 43.57
C LEU A 125 -43.19 -9.73 42.33
N PRO A 126 -42.82 -8.45 42.44
CA PRO A 126 -42.93 -7.51 41.32
C PRO A 126 -41.94 -7.88 40.22
N THR A 127 -42.26 -7.50 38.97
CA THR A 127 -41.36 -7.64 37.81
C THR A 127 -40.80 -6.25 37.47
N PRO A 128 -39.59 -5.89 37.94
CA PRO A 128 -38.97 -4.63 37.59
C PRO A 128 -38.54 -4.60 36.13
N THR A 129 -38.27 -3.41 35.62
CA THR A 129 -37.70 -3.20 34.29
C THR A 129 -36.33 -2.54 34.39
N ARG A 130 -35.42 -2.87 33.48
CA ARG A 130 -34.13 -2.19 33.32
C ARG A 130 -33.88 -2.04 31.84
N LYS A 131 -33.64 -0.81 31.39
CA LYS A 131 -33.47 -0.49 29.97
C LYS A 131 -32.36 -1.35 29.36
N ASP A 132 -32.66 -2.06 28.28
CA ASP A 132 -31.76 -2.92 27.51
C ASP A 132 -31.33 -4.24 28.19
N TYR A 133 -32.03 -4.65 29.26
CA TYR A 133 -31.82 -5.93 29.96
C TYR A 133 -33.14 -6.71 30.13
N ILE A 134 -33.03 -8.02 30.32
CA ILE A 134 -34.13 -8.93 30.64
C ILE A 134 -34.08 -9.24 32.14
N PHE A 135 -35.22 -9.15 32.83
CA PHE A 135 -35.32 -9.53 34.24
C PHE A 135 -35.20 -11.05 34.42
N ALA A 136 -34.12 -11.50 35.06
CA ALA A 136 -33.84 -12.92 35.29
C ALA A 136 -34.53 -13.49 36.55
N GLY A 137 -34.97 -12.62 37.46
CA GLY A 137 -35.67 -12.97 38.69
C GLY A 137 -35.05 -12.36 39.95
N TRP A 138 -35.70 -12.62 41.09
CA TRP A 138 -35.23 -12.24 42.42
C TRP A 138 -34.31 -13.30 43.02
N TYR A 139 -33.24 -12.86 43.68
CA TYR A 139 -32.27 -13.74 44.33
C TYR A 139 -31.99 -13.32 45.76
N GLU A 140 -31.79 -14.29 46.65
CA GLU A 140 -31.29 -14.09 48.01
C GLU A 140 -30.12 -15.07 48.22
N ASN A 141 -28.98 -14.58 48.71
CA ASN A 141 -27.79 -15.41 48.95
C ASN A 141 -27.37 -16.27 47.74
N GLY A 142 -27.56 -15.74 46.53
CA GLY A 142 -27.23 -16.42 45.28
C GLY A 142 -28.26 -17.44 44.77
N GLN A 143 -29.33 -17.70 45.53
CA GLN A 143 -30.40 -18.61 45.11
C GLN A 143 -31.62 -17.84 44.59
N LYS A 144 -32.22 -18.33 43.50
CA LYS A 144 -33.43 -17.73 42.91
C LYS A 144 -34.61 -17.97 43.84
N VAL A 145 -35.35 -16.92 44.16
CA VAL A 145 -36.55 -16.96 45.00
C VAL A 145 -37.76 -16.89 44.08
N SER A 146 -38.52 -17.98 44.01
CA SER A 146 -39.79 -18.07 43.27
C SER A 146 -41.01 -18.02 44.17
N GLU A 147 -40.86 -18.43 45.44
CA GLU A 147 -41.94 -18.51 46.43
C GLU A 147 -41.45 -17.97 47.78
N LEU A 148 -42.37 -17.42 48.56
CA LEU A 148 -42.09 -16.83 49.87
C LEU A 148 -42.42 -17.82 50.99
N GLU A 149 -41.45 -18.03 51.88
CA GLU A 149 -41.63 -18.71 53.16
C GLU A 149 -41.85 -17.68 54.28
N LEU A 150 -42.27 -18.11 55.47
CA LEU A 150 -42.48 -17.23 56.63
C LEU A 150 -41.16 -16.81 57.30
N LYS A 151 -40.39 -15.98 56.59
CA LYS A 151 -39.14 -15.35 57.05
C LYS A 151 -38.95 -13.99 56.39
N ASN A 152 -38.00 -13.22 56.90
CA ASN A 152 -37.59 -11.97 56.25
C ASN A 152 -36.76 -12.26 55.00
N TYR A 153 -36.93 -11.44 53.97
CA TYR A 153 -36.19 -11.53 52.71
C TYR A 153 -35.44 -10.24 52.39
N ASN A 154 -34.23 -10.38 51.86
CA ASN A 154 -33.50 -9.33 51.16
C ASN A 154 -33.25 -9.80 49.72
N LEU A 155 -34.13 -9.39 48.81
CA LEU A 155 -34.14 -9.83 47.42
C LEU A 155 -33.36 -8.85 46.55
N VAL A 156 -32.46 -9.37 45.73
CA VAL A 156 -31.71 -8.61 44.71
C VAL A 156 -32.19 -9.04 43.33
N ALA A 157 -32.54 -8.07 42.48
CA ALA A 157 -32.88 -8.31 41.09
C ALA A 157 -31.64 -8.76 40.32
N LYS A 158 -31.78 -9.77 39.44
CA LYS A 158 -30.75 -10.11 38.47
C LYS A 158 -31.23 -9.87 37.04
N TRP A 159 -30.29 -9.51 36.20
CA TRP A 159 -30.51 -9.08 34.83
C TRP A 159 -29.67 -9.91 33.86
N THR A 160 -30.22 -10.19 32.68
CA THR A 160 -29.52 -10.82 31.56
C THR A 160 -29.46 -9.82 30.41
N ASP A 161 -28.34 -9.77 29.69
CA ASP A 161 -28.21 -8.92 28.51
C ASP A 161 -29.17 -9.35 27.40
N VAL A 162 -29.63 -8.39 26.60
CA VAL A 162 -30.35 -8.66 25.35
C VAL A 162 -29.32 -8.79 24.23
N TYR A 163 -29.33 -9.94 23.56
CA TYR A 163 -28.47 -10.22 22.40
C TYR A 163 -29.26 -10.11 21.10
N TYR A 164 -28.59 -9.60 20.08
CA TYR A 164 -29.00 -9.54 18.67
C TYR A 164 -28.00 -10.33 17.83
N TYR A 165 -28.45 -10.90 16.72
CA TYR A 165 -27.67 -11.86 15.94
C TYR A 165 -27.28 -11.32 14.56
N ILE A 166 -26.14 -11.79 14.06
CA ILE A 166 -25.63 -11.46 12.72
C ILE A 166 -25.39 -12.77 11.97
N GLN A 167 -26.07 -12.94 10.84
CA GLN A 167 -25.86 -14.01 9.90
C GLN A 167 -25.11 -13.47 8.68
N TYR A 168 -23.99 -14.11 8.33
CA TYR A 168 -23.18 -13.74 7.16
C TYR A 168 -23.41 -14.72 6.02
N GLU A 169 -23.98 -14.24 4.92
CA GLU A 169 -24.10 -14.93 3.65
C GLU A 169 -22.90 -14.53 2.76
N THR A 170 -21.80 -15.27 2.88
CA THR A 170 -20.52 -14.92 2.24
C THR A 170 -20.44 -15.27 0.76
N ASP A 171 -21.42 -16.01 0.21
CA ASP A 171 -21.40 -16.55 -1.16
C ASP A 171 -20.06 -17.26 -1.48
N GLY A 172 -19.59 -18.12 -0.58
CA GLY A 172 -18.33 -18.86 -0.76
C GLY A 172 -17.05 -18.08 -0.44
N GLY A 173 -17.16 -16.86 0.09
CA GLY A 173 -16.03 -16.19 0.75
C GLY A 173 -15.72 -16.78 2.12
N GLU A 174 -14.46 -16.70 2.53
CA GLU A 174 -13.95 -17.22 3.81
C GLU A 174 -13.40 -16.10 4.69
N PHE A 175 -13.58 -16.22 6.01
CA PHE A 175 -12.98 -15.30 6.96
C PHE A 175 -11.58 -15.77 7.38
N THR A 176 -10.62 -14.85 7.45
CA THR A 176 -9.24 -15.13 7.89
C THR A 176 -9.04 -14.98 9.40
N GLY A 177 -10.08 -14.57 10.13
CA GLY A 177 -10.04 -14.35 11.58
C GLY A 177 -11.41 -14.57 12.22
N ASN A 178 -11.49 -14.28 13.52
CA ASN A 178 -12.72 -14.47 14.29
C ASN A 178 -13.82 -13.50 13.84
N THR A 179 -15.04 -14.01 13.76
CA THR A 179 -16.25 -13.23 13.50
C THR A 179 -17.09 -13.10 14.76
N LYS A 180 -17.86 -12.01 14.87
CA LYS A 180 -18.93 -11.89 15.85
C LYS A 180 -20.25 -12.18 15.17
N GLU A 181 -20.99 -13.14 15.72
CA GLU A 181 -22.33 -13.55 15.26
C GLU A 181 -23.45 -13.09 16.22
N GLU A 182 -23.08 -12.47 17.34
CA GLU A 182 -23.99 -11.88 18.30
C GLU A 182 -23.40 -10.59 18.89
N TYR A 183 -24.28 -9.68 19.30
CA TYR A 183 -23.92 -8.40 19.92
C TYR A 183 -25.01 -7.88 20.86
N THR A 184 -24.62 -6.99 21.77
CA THR A 184 -25.53 -6.26 22.65
C THR A 184 -25.64 -4.80 22.20
N VAL A 185 -26.62 -4.06 22.72
CA VAL A 185 -26.76 -2.62 22.44
C VAL A 185 -25.53 -1.77 22.82
N PHE A 186 -24.62 -2.32 23.64
CA PHE A 186 -23.41 -1.65 24.11
C PHE A 186 -22.20 -1.89 23.20
N ASP A 187 -22.26 -2.87 22.32
CA ASP A 187 -21.18 -3.22 21.40
C ASP A 187 -21.07 -2.22 20.23
N GLU A 188 -19.85 -2.06 19.75
CA GLU A 188 -19.51 -1.30 18.54
C GLU A 188 -18.27 -1.96 17.90
N PHE A 189 -18.35 -2.30 16.61
CA PHE A 189 -17.25 -2.93 15.88
C PHE A 189 -17.44 -2.86 14.37
N THR A 190 -16.33 -2.91 13.63
CA THR A 190 -16.35 -3.05 12.17
C THR A 190 -16.61 -4.49 11.78
N LEU A 191 -17.42 -4.69 10.73
CA LEU A 191 -17.71 -6.01 10.21
C LEU A 191 -16.46 -6.64 9.59
N PRO A 192 -16.29 -7.96 9.71
CA PRO A 192 -15.16 -8.66 9.11
C PRO A 192 -15.25 -8.60 7.58
N ILE A 193 -14.08 -8.54 6.92
CA ILE A 193 -13.97 -8.59 5.46
C ILE A 193 -13.57 -10.02 5.07
N PRO A 194 -14.45 -10.79 4.41
CA PRO A 194 -14.11 -12.11 3.90
C PRO A 194 -13.18 -11.99 2.68
N VAL A 195 -12.55 -13.09 2.30
CA VAL A 195 -11.74 -13.22 1.08
C VAL A 195 -12.29 -14.33 0.20
N LYS A 196 -12.28 -14.12 -1.12
CA LYS A 196 -12.73 -15.08 -2.12
C LYS A 196 -11.76 -15.04 -3.30
N GLU A 197 -11.12 -16.16 -3.62
CA GLU A 197 -10.09 -16.23 -4.65
C GLU A 197 -10.62 -15.77 -6.02
N GLY A 198 -9.93 -14.82 -6.65
CA GLY A 198 -10.33 -14.23 -7.94
C GLY A 198 -11.53 -13.28 -7.86
N TYR A 199 -11.85 -12.75 -6.67
CA TYR A 199 -12.89 -11.74 -6.48
C TYR A 199 -12.44 -10.63 -5.51
N GLU A 200 -12.89 -9.40 -5.79
CA GLU A 200 -12.80 -8.25 -4.89
C GLU A 200 -14.09 -8.15 -4.05
N PHE A 201 -13.96 -7.91 -2.74
CA PHE A 201 -15.09 -7.67 -1.85
C PHE A 201 -15.60 -6.23 -1.99
N LYS A 202 -16.85 -6.05 -2.42
CA LYS A 202 -17.46 -4.71 -2.61
C LYS A 202 -18.26 -4.21 -1.40
N GLY A 203 -18.55 -5.08 -0.43
CA GLY A 203 -19.26 -4.71 0.80
C GLY A 203 -20.34 -5.70 1.23
N TRP A 204 -20.86 -5.48 2.45
CA TRP A 204 -22.02 -6.18 2.98
C TRP A 204 -23.31 -5.43 2.66
N TYR A 205 -24.35 -6.15 2.29
CA TYR A 205 -25.68 -5.61 1.99
C TYR A 205 -26.76 -6.32 2.80
N LEU A 206 -27.91 -5.68 3.01
CA LEU A 206 -29.04 -6.24 3.76
C LEU A 206 -29.96 -7.14 2.89
N ASN A 207 -29.63 -7.31 1.61
CA ASN A 207 -30.44 -8.08 0.67
C ASN A 207 -29.57 -8.70 -0.43
N GLU A 208 -30.06 -9.81 -1.01
CA GLU A 208 -29.42 -10.58 -2.09
C GLU A 208 -29.30 -9.80 -3.41
N ASN A 209 -30.12 -8.77 -3.61
CA ASN A 209 -30.07 -7.93 -4.81
C ASN A 209 -29.00 -6.81 -4.71
N PHE A 210 -28.33 -6.70 -3.57
CA PHE A 210 -27.30 -5.69 -3.27
C PHE A 210 -27.79 -4.24 -3.46
N GLU A 211 -29.04 -3.98 -3.11
CA GLU A 211 -29.64 -2.64 -3.13
C GLU A 211 -29.35 -1.88 -1.83
N GLY A 212 -29.19 -0.55 -1.92
CA GLY A 212 -28.93 0.32 -0.77
C GLY A 212 -27.45 0.53 -0.46
N ASP A 213 -27.18 1.10 0.71
CA ASP A 213 -25.83 1.41 1.18
C ASP A 213 -25.15 0.18 1.79
N THR A 214 -23.83 0.12 1.65
CA THR A 214 -23.02 -0.95 2.26
C THR A 214 -22.98 -0.80 3.77
N ILE A 215 -23.10 -1.92 4.49
CA ILE A 215 -22.92 -1.96 5.93
C ILE A 215 -21.45 -2.29 6.25
N THR A 216 -20.80 -1.47 7.05
CA THR A 216 -19.37 -1.63 7.38
C THR A 216 -19.11 -1.87 8.86
N SER A 217 -20.09 -1.59 9.73
CA SER A 217 -19.96 -1.71 11.17
C SER A 217 -21.32 -1.88 11.86
N ILE A 218 -21.27 -2.42 13.07
CA ILE A 218 -22.37 -2.35 14.03
C ILE A 218 -22.09 -1.17 14.96
N THR A 219 -23.05 -0.27 15.07
CA THR A 219 -22.92 0.93 15.89
C THR A 219 -23.56 0.75 17.26
N LYS A 220 -23.00 1.44 18.26
CA LYS A 220 -23.55 1.43 19.61
C LYS A 220 -25.00 1.92 19.59
N GLY A 221 -25.91 1.13 20.17
CA GLY A 221 -27.34 1.43 20.14
C GLY A 221 -28.15 0.60 19.14
N SER A 222 -27.52 -0.18 18.25
CA SER A 222 -28.22 -1.09 17.33
C SER A 222 -29.03 -2.15 18.09
N LYS A 223 -30.22 -2.46 17.57
CA LYS A 223 -31.23 -3.30 18.23
C LYS A 223 -31.97 -4.24 17.28
N GLU A 224 -31.28 -4.74 16.27
CA GLU A 224 -31.89 -5.56 15.22
C GLU A 224 -30.98 -6.72 14.82
N ASP A 225 -31.59 -7.83 14.42
CA ASP A 225 -30.85 -8.93 13.83
C ASP A 225 -30.47 -8.56 12.39
N TYR A 226 -29.26 -8.93 11.97
CA TYR A 226 -28.76 -8.67 10.62
C TYR A 226 -28.58 -9.96 9.84
N VAL A 227 -29.04 -9.95 8.58
CA VAL A 227 -28.58 -10.92 7.56
C VAL A 227 -27.80 -10.12 6.53
N LEU A 228 -26.50 -10.39 6.44
CA LEU A 228 -25.55 -9.63 5.63
C LEU A 228 -25.07 -10.46 4.44
N TYR A 229 -25.26 -9.94 3.24
CA TYR A 229 -24.91 -10.57 1.98
C TYR A 229 -23.63 -9.94 1.41
N ALA A 230 -22.61 -10.75 1.17
CA ALA A 230 -21.34 -10.32 0.59
C ALA A 230 -21.50 -10.07 -0.91
N LYS A 231 -21.17 -8.85 -1.36
CA LYS A 231 -21.06 -8.55 -2.80
C LYS A 231 -19.63 -8.74 -3.27
N TRP A 232 -19.48 -9.47 -4.37
CA TRP A 232 -18.19 -9.77 -4.98
C TRP A 232 -18.12 -9.25 -6.41
N GLU A 233 -16.97 -8.75 -6.80
CA GLU A 233 -16.67 -8.38 -8.19
C GLU A 233 -15.53 -9.25 -8.71
N LYS A 234 -15.67 -9.84 -9.91
CA LYS A 234 -14.66 -10.74 -10.46
C LYS A 234 -13.41 -9.94 -10.82
N VAL A 235 -12.24 -10.47 -10.44
CA VAL A 235 -10.93 -9.90 -10.81
C VAL A 235 -9.99 -10.96 -11.37
N TYR A 236 -9.05 -10.52 -12.19
CA TYR A 236 -8.00 -11.36 -12.78
C TYR A 236 -6.62 -10.83 -12.44
N LYS A 237 -5.65 -11.72 -12.23
CA LYS A 237 -4.30 -11.37 -11.79
C LYS A 237 -3.47 -10.82 -12.94
N ILE A 238 -2.64 -9.82 -12.63
CA ILE A 238 -1.60 -9.31 -13.53
C ILE A 238 -0.23 -9.77 -13.03
N THR A 239 0.54 -10.38 -13.92
CA THR A 239 1.95 -10.74 -13.67
C THR A 239 2.86 -9.88 -14.54
N TYR A 240 3.71 -9.07 -13.90
CA TYR A 240 4.64 -8.18 -14.60
C TYR A 240 6.03 -8.81 -14.76
N VAL A 241 6.55 -8.81 -15.99
CA VAL A 241 7.92 -9.19 -16.31
C VAL A 241 8.71 -7.92 -16.65
N LEU A 242 9.59 -7.50 -15.74
CA LEU A 242 10.21 -6.17 -15.78
C LEU A 242 11.53 -6.08 -16.54
N ASP A 243 12.20 -7.21 -16.78
CA ASP A 243 13.53 -7.27 -17.40
C ASP A 243 14.53 -6.29 -16.73
N GLY A 244 14.66 -6.36 -15.41
CA GLY A 244 15.56 -5.49 -14.62
C GLY A 244 15.06 -4.07 -14.36
N GLY A 245 13.84 -3.73 -14.77
CA GLY A 245 13.14 -2.53 -14.30
C GLY A 245 12.52 -2.70 -12.91
N THR A 246 11.92 -1.63 -12.39
CA THR A 246 11.23 -1.58 -11.10
C THR A 246 9.82 -1.01 -11.26
N LEU A 247 8.83 -1.62 -10.59
CA LEU A 247 7.47 -1.10 -10.51
C LEU A 247 7.35 0.02 -9.46
N PRO A 248 6.38 0.93 -9.62
CA PRO A 248 5.94 1.79 -8.52
C PRO A 248 5.22 0.98 -7.43
N ASP A 249 5.19 1.50 -6.21
CA ASP A 249 4.58 0.83 -5.05
C ASP A 249 3.05 0.66 -5.23
N GLU A 250 2.42 1.60 -5.94
CA GLU A 250 0.99 1.63 -6.26
C GLU A 250 0.58 0.79 -7.49
N ALA A 251 1.45 -0.11 -7.97
CA ALA A 251 1.14 -0.99 -9.10
C ALA A 251 -0.04 -1.93 -8.79
N ILE A 252 -1.12 -1.80 -9.55
CA ILE A 252 -2.27 -2.74 -9.49
C ILE A 252 -1.79 -4.17 -9.74
N GLN A 253 -2.32 -5.14 -8.99
CA GLN A 253 -1.97 -6.57 -9.14
C GLN A 253 -3.10 -7.40 -9.75
N TYR A 254 -4.27 -6.79 -9.88
CA TYR A 254 -5.48 -7.38 -10.40
C TYR A 254 -6.21 -6.35 -11.26
N TYR A 255 -7.02 -6.81 -12.20
CA TYR A 255 -7.90 -5.95 -13.00
C TYR A 255 -9.32 -6.50 -13.07
N HIS A 256 -10.27 -5.61 -13.35
CA HIS A 256 -11.67 -5.94 -13.56
C HIS A 256 -12.00 -6.11 -15.05
N PRO A 257 -12.66 -7.21 -15.46
CA PRO A 257 -13.05 -7.42 -16.86
C PRO A 257 -14.04 -6.34 -17.34
N GLY A 258 -13.92 -5.92 -18.60
CA GLY A 258 -14.76 -4.87 -19.17
C GLY A 258 -14.44 -3.44 -18.71
N ILE A 259 -13.51 -3.26 -17.77
CA ILE A 259 -13.04 -1.95 -17.30
C ILE A 259 -11.65 -1.67 -17.89
N GLU A 260 -11.48 -0.46 -18.40
CA GLU A 260 -10.21 -0.04 -18.99
C GLU A 260 -9.29 0.56 -17.91
N GLU A 261 -8.53 -0.30 -17.26
CA GLU A 261 -7.63 0.08 -16.16
C GLU A 261 -6.24 0.52 -16.65
N ILE A 262 -5.66 1.53 -16.00
CA ILE A 262 -4.31 2.02 -16.30
C ILE A 262 -3.27 1.09 -15.69
N LEU A 263 -2.34 0.62 -16.51
CA LEU A 263 -1.19 -0.14 -16.05
C LEU A 263 -0.09 0.80 -15.53
N PRO A 264 0.69 0.35 -14.53
CA PRO A 264 1.77 1.15 -13.96
C PRO A 264 2.85 1.46 -15.00
N THR A 265 3.55 2.58 -14.81
CA THR A 265 4.73 2.94 -15.62
C THR A 265 5.99 2.58 -14.82
N PRO A 266 6.65 1.45 -15.13
CA PRO A 266 7.88 1.06 -14.45
C PRO A 266 9.05 1.97 -14.87
N SER A 267 10.15 1.90 -14.12
CA SER A 267 11.39 2.60 -14.45
C SER A 267 12.57 1.64 -14.61
N LYS A 268 13.49 1.97 -15.53
CA LYS A 268 14.74 1.25 -15.76
C LYS A 268 15.82 2.26 -16.17
N LYS A 269 16.89 2.41 -15.38
CA LYS A 269 17.96 3.40 -15.63
C LYS A 269 18.55 3.22 -17.03
N GLY A 270 18.66 4.31 -17.79
CA GLY A 270 19.18 4.29 -19.16
C GLY A 270 18.19 3.82 -20.23
N TYR A 271 16.94 3.53 -19.89
CA TYR A 271 15.90 3.15 -20.84
C TYR A 271 14.68 4.07 -20.78
N VAL A 272 13.87 4.01 -21.83
CA VAL A 272 12.53 4.59 -21.92
C VAL A 272 11.54 3.43 -21.93
N PHE A 273 10.51 3.51 -21.08
CA PHE A 273 9.41 2.57 -21.10
C PHE A 273 8.51 2.84 -22.30
N MET A 274 8.26 1.80 -23.11
CA MET A 274 7.48 1.88 -24.35
C MET A 274 6.07 1.28 -24.22
N GLY A 275 5.70 0.79 -23.03
CA GLY A 275 4.43 0.10 -22.76
C GLY A 275 4.61 -1.37 -22.39
N TRP A 276 3.48 -2.00 -22.07
CA TRP A 276 3.37 -3.42 -21.74
C TRP A 276 2.99 -4.25 -22.96
N ASN A 277 3.51 -5.48 -23.07
CA ASN A 277 3.13 -6.40 -24.13
C ASN A 277 3.27 -7.87 -23.68
N GLU A 278 2.38 -8.74 -24.12
CA GLU A 278 2.48 -10.19 -23.88
C GLU A 278 3.71 -10.82 -24.54
N ARG A 279 4.20 -10.23 -25.64
CA ARG A 279 5.40 -10.67 -26.34
C ARG A 279 6.61 -9.88 -25.86
N SER A 280 7.65 -10.58 -25.40
CA SER A 280 8.90 -9.97 -24.92
C SER A 280 9.72 -9.26 -26.00
N ASN A 281 9.50 -9.56 -27.29
CA ASN A 281 10.23 -8.96 -28.42
C ASN A 281 9.45 -7.84 -29.15
N ALA A 282 8.37 -7.34 -28.57
CA ALA A 282 7.61 -6.25 -29.15
C ALA A 282 8.42 -4.94 -29.15
N THR A 283 8.17 -4.07 -30.13
CA THR A 283 8.81 -2.74 -30.24
C THR A 283 7.98 -1.62 -29.63
N SER A 284 6.73 -1.92 -29.27
CA SER A 284 5.79 -1.04 -28.58
C SER A 284 4.85 -1.86 -27.69
N GLY A 285 4.22 -1.18 -26.72
CA GLY A 285 3.23 -1.79 -25.84
C GLY A 285 2.03 -0.89 -25.60
N TYR A 286 1.08 -1.41 -24.83
CA TYR A 286 -0.08 -0.68 -24.35
C TYR A 286 0.13 -0.22 -22.90
N THR A 287 -0.65 0.77 -22.47
CA THR A 287 -0.58 1.33 -21.11
C THR A 287 -1.84 1.06 -20.29
N ARG A 288 -2.80 0.31 -20.86
CA ARG A 288 -4.09 -0.01 -20.25
C ARG A 288 -4.45 -1.46 -20.53
N VAL A 289 -5.08 -2.14 -19.58
CA VAL A 289 -5.57 -3.52 -19.81
C VAL A 289 -6.67 -3.48 -20.87
N PRO A 290 -6.59 -4.28 -21.94
CA PRO A 290 -7.66 -4.35 -22.92
C PRO A 290 -8.97 -4.83 -22.28
N ILE A 291 -10.07 -4.09 -22.50
CA ILE A 291 -11.39 -4.39 -21.92
C ILE A 291 -11.93 -5.78 -22.27
N SER A 292 -11.44 -6.40 -23.34
CA SER A 292 -11.84 -7.72 -23.81
C SER A 292 -11.21 -8.87 -23.02
N TYR A 293 -10.31 -8.58 -22.07
CA TYR A 293 -9.59 -9.63 -21.34
C TYR A 293 -10.43 -10.15 -20.18
N GLU A 294 -10.51 -11.47 -20.07
CA GLU A 294 -11.27 -12.18 -19.04
C GLU A 294 -10.45 -13.35 -18.45
N GLU A 295 -9.14 -13.15 -18.28
CA GLU A 295 -8.21 -14.15 -17.76
C GLU A 295 -6.98 -13.53 -17.08
N ASP A 296 -6.27 -14.30 -16.27
CA ASP A 296 -5.00 -13.85 -15.70
C ASP A 296 -3.98 -13.57 -16.82
N ILE A 297 -3.29 -12.43 -16.74
CA ILE A 297 -2.36 -12.01 -17.78
C ILE A 297 -0.91 -11.94 -17.29
N THR A 298 0.01 -12.22 -18.21
CA THR A 298 1.45 -11.98 -18.01
C THR A 298 1.96 -11.03 -19.08
N ILE A 299 2.51 -9.90 -18.65
CA ILE A 299 2.92 -8.81 -19.55
C ILE A 299 4.36 -8.39 -19.30
N ASN A 300 5.08 -8.11 -20.37
CA ASN A 300 6.48 -7.73 -20.37
C ASN A 300 6.62 -6.22 -20.55
N ALA A 301 7.52 -5.62 -19.79
CA ALA A 301 7.88 -4.23 -19.98
C ALA A 301 8.75 -4.09 -21.24
N ILE A 302 8.31 -3.26 -22.19
CA ILE A 302 9.05 -3.00 -23.42
C ILE A 302 9.95 -1.78 -23.20
N TRP A 303 11.25 -1.95 -23.41
CA TRP A 303 12.25 -0.92 -23.14
C TRP A 303 12.97 -0.47 -24.41
N LYS A 304 13.12 0.84 -24.58
CA LYS A 304 13.99 1.44 -25.61
C LYS A 304 15.22 2.05 -24.93
N LYS A 305 16.42 1.63 -25.34
CA LYS A 305 17.69 2.17 -24.81
C LYS A 305 17.78 3.67 -25.10
N ARG A 306 18.13 4.48 -24.09
CA ARG A 306 18.46 5.91 -24.28
C ARG A 306 19.87 6.04 -24.86
N SER A 307 20.05 7.02 -25.74
CA SER A 307 21.36 7.43 -26.27
C SER A 307 21.81 8.71 -25.56
N TYR A 308 23.10 8.78 -25.24
CA TYR A 308 23.74 9.96 -24.66
C TYR A 308 24.98 10.32 -25.48
N SER A 309 25.32 11.60 -25.51
CA SER A 309 26.44 12.12 -26.29
C SER A 309 27.58 12.64 -25.42
N VAL A 310 28.77 12.69 -26.00
CA VAL A 310 29.89 13.48 -25.53
C VAL A 310 30.25 14.52 -26.59
N ASP A 311 30.25 15.79 -26.20
CA ASP A 311 30.64 16.92 -27.03
C ASP A 311 32.07 17.30 -26.66
N TYR A 312 32.96 17.28 -27.64
CA TYR A 312 34.35 17.66 -27.49
C TYR A 312 34.55 19.07 -28.04
N ILE A 313 35.11 19.95 -27.23
CA ILE A 313 35.37 21.37 -27.55
C ILE A 313 36.88 21.56 -27.63
N LEU A 314 37.35 22.00 -28.79
CA LEU A 314 38.73 22.41 -29.00
C LEU A 314 38.81 23.93 -29.05
N PRO A 315 39.86 24.54 -28.47
CA PRO A 315 40.00 25.99 -28.46
C PRO A 315 40.19 26.56 -29.87
N GLU A 316 39.82 27.83 -30.04
CA GLU A 316 40.10 28.62 -31.24
C GLU A 316 41.60 28.60 -31.63
N GLY A 317 41.88 28.75 -32.93
CA GLY A 317 43.25 28.87 -33.43
C GLY A 317 43.97 27.53 -33.71
N LEU A 318 43.31 26.39 -33.52
CA LEU A 318 43.86 25.06 -33.81
C LEU A 318 43.58 24.62 -35.26
N CYS A 319 44.56 23.92 -35.84
CA CYS A 319 44.42 23.25 -37.14
C CYS A 319 44.06 21.78 -36.92
N LEU A 320 42.87 21.37 -37.36
CA LEU A 320 42.43 19.98 -37.24
C LEU A 320 43.03 19.09 -38.32
N ASP A 321 43.28 17.82 -37.97
CA ASP A 321 43.38 16.79 -39.00
C ASP A 321 42.05 16.63 -39.74
N LYS A 322 42.12 15.92 -40.87
CA LYS A 322 41.01 15.81 -41.80
C LYS A 322 39.82 15.03 -41.24
N GLU A 323 40.03 14.05 -40.36
CA GLU A 323 38.95 13.29 -39.73
C GLU A 323 38.17 14.16 -38.74
N HIS A 324 38.88 14.91 -37.89
CA HIS A 324 38.26 15.79 -36.92
C HIS A 324 37.57 16.97 -37.60
N LEU A 325 38.17 17.52 -38.67
CA LEU A 325 37.55 18.57 -39.47
C LEU A 325 36.24 18.08 -40.13
N PHE A 326 36.22 16.85 -40.66
CA PHE A 326 35.00 16.23 -41.20
C PHE A 326 33.90 16.20 -40.13
N ARG A 327 34.21 15.64 -38.96
CA ARG A 327 33.23 15.49 -37.88
C ARG A 327 32.71 16.83 -37.40
N ALA A 328 33.60 17.80 -37.18
CA ALA A 328 33.22 19.14 -36.75
C ALA A 328 32.33 19.84 -37.79
N TYR A 329 32.73 19.83 -39.06
CA TYR A 329 31.99 20.49 -40.14
C TYR A 329 30.60 19.91 -40.33
N PHE A 330 30.46 18.57 -40.39
CA PHE A 330 29.17 17.92 -40.58
C PHE A 330 28.31 17.89 -39.30
N THR A 331 28.92 17.94 -38.10
CA THR A 331 28.18 18.16 -36.84
C THR A 331 27.56 19.56 -36.82
N GLU A 332 28.33 20.58 -37.18
CA GLU A 332 27.82 21.94 -37.29
C GLU A 332 26.74 22.03 -38.38
N PHE A 333 26.89 21.31 -39.49
CA PHE A 333 25.87 21.27 -40.52
C PHE A 333 24.57 20.63 -40.02
N TYR A 334 24.66 19.53 -39.29
CA TYR A 334 23.51 18.92 -38.62
C TYR A 334 22.84 19.91 -37.65
N ASN A 335 23.64 20.60 -36.82
CA ASN A 335 23.15 21.58 -35.86
C ASN A 335 22.51 22.79 -36.54
N TYR A 336 23.02 23.23 -37.67
CA TYR A 336 22.38 24.26 -38.48
C TYR A 336 20.99 23.79 -38.95
N ILE A 337 20.86 22.57 -39.47
CA ILE A 337 19.56 22.03 -39.91
C ILE A 337 18.59 21.89 -38.72
N VAL A 338 19.06 21.39 -37.58
CA VAL A 338 18.18 21.08 -36.44
C VAL A 338 17.85 22.32 -35.63
N ASN A 339 18.85 23.14 -35.29
CA ASN A 339 18.70 24.23 -34.31
C ASN A 339 18.44 25.59 -34.97
N VAL A 340 19.01 25.83 -36.15
CA VAL A 340 18.86 27.12 -36.86
C VAL A 340 17.68 27.08 -37.82
N ARG A 341 17.51 25.96 -38.54
CA ARG A 341 16.40 25.77 -39.48
C ARG A 341 15.15 25.16 -38.84
N ASP A 342 15.25 24.65 -37.61
CA ASP A 342 14.17 23.96 -36.90
C ASP A 342 13.60 22.75 -37.69
N GLU A 343 14.48 22.01 -38.39
CA GLU A 343 14.12 20.94 -39.33
C GLU A 343 14.54 19.55 -38.82
N GLY A 344 14.69 19.39 -37.50
CA GLY A 344 15.00 18.10 -36.88
C GLY A 344 13.94 17.01 -37.17
N GLY A 345 12.67 17.40 -37.30
CA GLY A 345 11.57 16.50 -37.69
C GLY A 345 11.71 15.95 -39.11
N TYR A 346 12.22 16.76 -40.05
CA TYR A 346 12.49 16.34 -41.42
C TYR A 346 13.56 15.23 -41.48
N LEU A 347 14.65 15.39 -40.72
CA LEU A 347 15.71 14.38 -40.62
C LEU A 347 15.20 13.10 -39.93
N SER A 348 14.48 13.25 -38.83
CA SER A 348 13.94 12.12 -38.05
C SER A 348 12.99 11.25 -38.90
N SER A 349 12.15 11.88 -39.73
CA SER A 349 11.25 11.16 -40.66
C SER A 349 11.97 10.34 -41.73
N ARG A 350 13.28 10.56 -41.93
CA ARG A 350 14.15 9.87 -42.90
C ARG A 350 15.18 8.97 -42.23
N GLY A 351 14.98 8.66 -40.95
CA GLY A 351 15.83 7.73 -40.22
C GLY A 351 17.08 8.36 -39.59
N VAL A 352 17.21 9.69 -39.61
CA VAL A 352 18.30 10.41 -38.95
C VAL A 352 17.78 11.05 -37.67
N ASN A 353 17.97 10.38 -36.54
CA ASN A 353 17.40 10.80 -35.24
C ASN A 353 18.39 11.57 -34.36
N ASN A 354 19.67 11.58 -34.74
CA ASN A 354 20.76 12.20 -34.00
C ASN A 354 21.93 12.52 -34.96
N VAL A 355 22.93 13.24 -34.45
CA VAL A 355 24.12 13.62 -35.21
C VAL A 355 24.92 12.42 -35.75
N ASP A 356 24.96 11.29 -35.04
CA ASP A 356 25.71 10.10 -35.51
C ASP A 356 25.04 9.45 -36.72
N ASP A 357 23.72 9.38 -36.75
CA ASP A 357 22.99 8.92 -37.94
C ASP A 357 23.32 9.83 -39.13
N PHE A 358 23.41 11.14 -38.90
CA PHE A 358 23.78 12.11 -39.93
C PHE A 358 25.24 11.96 -40.39
N LEU A 359 26.19 11.83 -39.46
CA LEU A 359 27.61 11.61 -39.76
C LEU A 359 27.82 10.29 -40.51
N LYS A 360 27.08 9.22 -40.17
CA LYS A 360 27.10 7.96 -40.91
C LYS A 360 26.69 8.18 -42.37
N VAL A 361 25.59 8.89 -42.61
CA VAL A 361 25.15 9.22 -43.98
C VAL A 361 26.20 10.06 -44.71
N ALA A 362 26.76 11.08 -44.06
CA ALA A 362 27.83 11.91 -44.62
C ALA A 362 29.13 11.15 -44.90
N SER A 363 29.34 10.02 -44.21
CA SER A 363 30.55 9.19 -44.32
C SER A 363 30.44 8.01 -45.29
N THR A 364 29.26 7.77 -45.87
CA THR A 364 29.02 6.54 -46.64
C THR A 364 29.52 6.68 -48.09
N TRP A 365 30.73 6.18 -48.38
CA TRP A 365 31.24 6.09 -49.76
C TRP A 365 31.06 4.69 -50.38
N ASN A 366 30.27 4.61 -51.46
CA ASN A 366 30.07 3.39 -52.26
C ASN A 366 31.05 3.17 -53.44
N GLY A 367 32.20 3.87 -53.50
CA GLY A 367 33.27 3.67 -54.49
C GLY A 367 33.00 4.08 -55.96
N GLY A 368 31.81 4.61 -56.31
CA GLY A 368 31.45 5.04 -57.67
C GLY A 368 31.29 6.55 -57.87
N GLY A 369 31.01 7.00 -59.11
CA GLY A 369 30.83 8.43 -59.45
C GLY A 369 29.69 9.13 -58.71
N ALA A 370 28.69 8.38 -58.24
CA ALA A 370 27.60 8.82 -57.37
C ALA A 370 27.88 8.56 -55.87
N GLY A 371 29.15 8.38 -55.50
CA GLY A 371 29.60 7.75 -54.27
C GLY A 371 29.14 8.35 -52.93
N MET A 372 28.45 9.47 -52.90
CA MET A 372 27.93 10.13 -51.68
C MET A 372 26.48 10.65 -51.89
N ALA A 373 25.70 10.05 -52.80
CA ALA A 373 24.37 10.56 -53.17
C ALA A 373 23.40 10.68 -51.99
N ASP A 374 23.53 9.85 -50.96
CA ASP A 374 22.62 9.82 -49.81
C ASP A 374 22.66 11.12 -49.01
N ILE A 375 23.85 11.67 -48.72
CA ILE A 375 23.97 12.95 -48.01
C ILE A 375 23.47 14.11 -48.87
N GLY A 376 23.72 14.07 -50.18
CA GLY A 376 23.17 15.03 -51.13
C GLY A 376 21.64 15.02 -51.12
N ASN A 377 21.03 13.85 -51.23
CA ASN A 377 19.56 13.68 -51.26
C ASN A 377 18.91 14.08 -49.94
N LEU A 378 19.57 13.77 -48.83
CA LEU A 378 19.09 14.08 -47.50
C LEU A 378 19.18 15.58 -47.19
N ALA A 379 20.34 16.19 -47.45
CA ALA A 379 20.68 17.49 -46.88
C ALA A 379 21.12 18.56 -47.89
N GLY A 380 21.23 18.23 -49.18
CA GLY A 380 21.71 19.15 -50.22
C GLY A 380 20.93 20.47 -50.27
N LYS A 381 19.60 20.44 -50.05
CA LYS A 381 18.75 21.64 -50.03
C LYS A 381 19.08 22.63 -48.91
N TYR A 382 19.84 22.21 -47.88
CA TYR A 382 20.23 23.06 -46.76
C TYR A 382 21.67 23.58 -46.90
N TYR A 383 22.43 23.13 -47.91
CA TYR A 383 23.86 23.37 -47.95
C TYR A 383 24.24 24.78 -48.41
N LEU A 384 23.64 25.25 -49.50
CA LEU A 384 23.85 26.59 -50.06
C LEU A 384 22.68 26.99 -50.95
N LYS A 385 22.54 28.28 -51.24
CA LYS A 385 21.67 28.79 -52.31
C LYS A 385 22.45 28.82 -53.62
N ILE A 386 21.79 28.44 -54.71
CA ILE A 386 22.39 28.51 -56.04
C ILE A 386 22.63 29.98 -56.41
N ASP A 387 23.86 30.32 -56.80
CA ASP A 387 24.24 31.68 -57.24
C ASP A 387 24.85 31.65 -58.65
N THR A 388 24.12 32.21 -59.61
CA THR A 388 24.53 32.33 -61.02
C THR A 388 25.67 33.33 -61.26
N GLY A 389 26.19 33.99 -60.21
CA GLY A 389 27.43 34.79 -60.24
C GLY A 389 28.65 34.15 -59.58
N GLY A 390 28.48 33.02 -58.86
CA GLY A 390 29.60 32.31 -58.20
C GLY A 390 30.25 33.02 -57.01
N GLN A 391 29.62 34.08 -56.48
CA GLN A 391 30.18 34.89 -55.41
C GLN A 391 29.76 34.32 -54.05
N ILE A 392 30.71 33.72 -53.33
CA ILE A 392 30.43 33.05 -52.05
C ILE A 392 29.99 34.03 -50.97
N GLU A 393 30.42 35.29 -51.07
CA GLU A 393 30.01 36.41 -50.23
C GLU A 393 28.52 36.75 -50.33
N ASN A 394 27.80 36.26 -51.36
CA ASN A 394 26.36 36.43 -51.51
C ASN A 394 25.54 35.39 -50.72
N GLN A 395 26.18 34.39 -50.11
CA GLN A 395 25.53 33.38 -49.29
C GLN A 395 25.26 33.94 -47.89
N LYS A 396 23.99 33.91 -47.45
CA LYS A 396 23.58 34.31 -46.09
C LYS A 396 23.20 33.12 -45.21
N ALA A 397 23.10 33.30 -43.89
CA ALA A 397 22.70 32.20 -43.00
C ALA A 397 21.30 31.65 -43.29
N GLU A 398 20.39 32.48 -43.82
CA GLU A 398 19.05 32.05 -44.23
C GLU A 398 19.05 31.24 -45.55
N ASP A 399 20.10 31.36 -46.36
CA ASP A 399 20.22 30.73 -47.67
C ASP A 399 20.69 29.27 -47.57
N GLY A 400 21.58 28.97 -46.62
CA GLY A 400 22.21 27.66 -46.51
C GLY A 400 23.37 27.65 -45.52
N PHE A 401 23.89 26.46 -45.26
CA PHE A 401 24.97 26.22 -44.32
C PHE A 401 26.26 26.99 -44.63
N ILE A 402 26.60 27.16 -45.91
CA ILE A 402 27.77 27.96 -46.33
C ILE A 402 27.64 29.40 -45.86
N GLY A 403 26.49 30.05 -46.10
CA GLY A 403 26.25 31.41 -45.64
C GLY A 403 26.19 31.50 -44.11
N TYR A 404 25.64 30.48 -43.45
CA TYR A 404 25.65 30.39 -41.98
C TYR A 404 27.07 30.38 -41.42
N CYS A 405 27.97 29.59 -42.04
CA CYS A 405 29.37 29.54 -41.68
C CYS A 405 30.05 30.92 -41.80
N LEU A 406 29.83 31.61 -42.93
CA LEU A 406 30.43 32.93 -43.18
C LEU A 406 29.92 34.01 -42.20
N GLU A 407 28.61 34.11 -41.99
CA GLU A 407 28.03 35.14 -41.11
C GLU A 407 28.38 34.93 -39.62
N ASN A 408 28.63 33.68 -39.22
CA ASN A 408 28.94 33.34 -37.83
C ASN A 408 30.44 33.06 -37.59
N ASN A 409 31.31 33.38 -38.57
CA ASN A 409 32.75 33.18 -38.48
C ASN A 409 33.17 31.72 -38.16
N LYS A 410 32.39 30.75 -38.66
CA LYS A 410 32.62 29.31 -38.50
C LYS A 410 33.20 28.75 -39.80
N PHE A 411 34.27 27.96 -39.72
CA PHE A 411 34.88 27.28 -40.88
C PHE A 411 35.18 28.19 -42.10
N VAL A 412 35.34 29.50 -41.91
CA VAL A 412 35.45 30.47 -43.01
C VAL A 412 36.57 30.10 -43.97
N GLU A 413 37.76 29.84 -43.45
CA GLU A 413 38.91 29.43 -44.25
C GLU A 413 38.66 28.10 -44.98
N PHE A 414 37.96 27.16 -44.36
CA PHE A 414 37.60 25.89 -44.98
C PHE A 414 36.61 26.08 -46.13
N VAL A 415 35.60 26.93 -45.94
CA VAL A 415 34.58 27.26 -46.94
C VAL A 415 35.21 27.88 -48.18
N TYR A 416 36.13 28.85 -48.01
CA TYR A 416 36.89 29.41 -49.13
C TYR A 416 37.83 28.37 -49.76
N PHE A 417 38.44 27.51 -48.95
CA PHE A 417 39.29 26.44 -49.46
C PHE A 417 38.53 25.44 -50.33
N ILE A 418 37.36 24.94 -49.91
CA ILE A 418 36.59 23.96 -50.71
C ILE A 418 36.06 24.59 -52.00
N GLN A 419 35.67 25.87 -51.97
CA GLN A 419 35.29 26.58 -53.19
C GLN A 419 36.46 26.63 -54.18
N ASP A 420 37.64 27.04 -53.73
CA ASP A 420 38.85 27.14 -54.57
C ASP A 420 39.32 25.75 -55.04
N PHE A 421 39.29 24.75 -54.15
CA PHE A 421 39.64 23.37 -54.48
C PHE A 421 38.75 22.81 -55.60
N PHE A 422 37.43 22.97 -55.49
CA PHE A 422 36.50 22.49 -56.51
C PHE A 422 36.45 23.37 -57.76
N TYR A 423 36.78 24.65 -57.66
CA TYR A 423 37.05 25.51 -58.82
C TYR A 423 38.15 24.90 -59.70
N TRP A 424 39.31 24.58 -59.12
CA TRP A 424 40.41 23.95 -59.85
C TRP A 424 40.09 22.52 -60.32
N TRP A 425 39.34 21.75 -59.51
CA TRP A 425 38.85 20.43 -59.91
C TRP A 425 38.07 20.49 -61.22
N ARG A 426 37.13 21.43 -61.35
CA ARG A 426 36.23 21.55 -62.49
C ARG A 426 36.91 22.12 -63.74
N LEU A 427 37.85 23.06 -63.56
CA LEU A 427 38.71 23.55 -64.64
C LEU A 427 39.46 22.40 -65.34
N ASP A 428 39.99 21.46 -64.54
CA ASP A 428 40.74 20.33 -65.07
C ASP A 428 39.84 19.29 -65.78
N GLU A 429 38.61 19.10 -65.30
CA GLU A 429 37.59 18.27 -65.98
C GLU A 429 37.06 18.88 -67.30
N GLY A 430 37.39 20.15 -67.59
CA GLY A 430 36.95 20.85 -68.81
C GLY A 430 35.52 21.38 -68.75
N TYR A 431 34.95 21.56 -67.54
CA TYR A 431 33.58 22.04 -67.32
C TYR A 431 33.47 23.58 -67.26
N THR A 432 34.24 24.33 -68.05
CA THR A 432 34.14 25.81 -68.09
C THR A 432 33.48 26.34 -69.36
N GLY A 433 32.67 27.39 -69.24
CA GLY A 433 31.99 28.04 -70.36
C GLY A 433 30.64 27.44 -70.75
N GLY A 434 30.03 26.65 -69.85
CA GLY A 434 28.66 26.11 -69.98
C GLY A 434 27.58 27.08 -69.47
N SER A 435 26.30 26.67 -69.48
CA SER A 435 25.18 27.49 -68.97
C SER A 435 25.31 27.85 -67.49
N ASP A 436 26.04 27.01 -66.74
CA ASP A 436 26.14 27.06 -65.28
C ASP A 436 27.45 27.72 -64.80
N ASP A 437 28.39 28.01 -65.73
CA ASP A 437 29.57 28.87 -65.55
C ASP A 437 29.87 29.64 -66.86
N PRO A 438 28.99 30.59 -67.25
CA PRO A 438 29.10 31.29 -68.52
C PRO A 438 30.28 32.27 -68.57
N LEU A 439 30.91 32.57 -67.43
CA LEU A 439 32.02 33.51 -67.30
C LEU A 439 33.39 32.83 -67.17
N GLY A 440 33.44 31.50 -67.05
CA GLY A 440 34.70 30.75 -66.86
C GLY A 440 35.38 31.08 -65.53
N VAL A 441 34.61 31.52 -64.55
CA VAL A 441 35.07 31.88 -63.20
C VAL A 441 34.90 30.71 -62.23
N GLY A 442 34.52 29.53 -62.75
CA GLY A 442 34.33 28.26 -62.04
C GLY A 442 33.40 28.39 -60.84
N SER A 443 32.31 29.12 -61.07
CA SER A 443 31.16 29.30 -60.17
C SER A 443 30.34 28.02 -59.94
N ASP A 444 30.72 26.89 -60.54
CA ASP A 444 29.94 25.64 -60.52
C ASP A 444 29.77 25.05 -59.10
N PHE A 445 30.72 25.30 -58.19
CA PHE A 445 30.52 24.94 -56.78
C PHE A 445 29.31 25.63 -56.15
N LEU A 446 28.85 26.77 -56.68
CA LEU A 446 27.60 27.40 -56.24
C LEU A 446 26.43 27.15 -57.21
N ALA A 447 26.61 26.32 -58.24
CA ALA A 447 25.56 26.02 -59.23
C ALA A 447 24.61 24.91 -58.78
N SER A 448 25.04 24.02 -57.87
CA SER A 448 24.21 22.91 -57.40
C SER A 448 24.47 22.56 -55.94
N ALA A 449 23.57 22.97 -55.04
CA ALA A 449 23.70 22.71 -53.61
C ALA A 449 23.86 21.20 -53.28
N TRP A 450 23.21 20.33 -54.06
CA TRP A 450 23.37 18.88 -53.94
C TRP A 450 24.79 18.44 -54.32
N ALA A 451 25.29 18.87 -55.47
CA ALA A 451 26.61 18.44 -55.97
C ALA A 451 27.73 18.96 -55.07
N SER A 452 27.63 20.22 -54.63
CA SER A 452 28.61 20.86 -53.74
C SER A 452 28.71 20.16 -52.39
N LEU A 453 27.58 19.74 -51.82
CA LEU A 453 27.57 18.96 -50.58
C LEU A 453 28.21 17.58 -50.79
N VAL A 454 27.82 16.89 -51.87
CA VAL A 454 28.35 15.58 -52.24
C VAL A 454 29.86 15.64 -52.44
N ASP A 455 30.34 16.63 -53.17
CA ASP A 455 31.76 16.80 -53.47
C ASP A 455 32.53 17.19 -52.21
N THR A 456 31.99 18.08 -51.37
CA THR A 456 32.57 18.39 -50.05
C THR A 456 32.69 17.15 -49.17
N ALA A 457 31.68 16.27 -49.15
CA ALA A 457 31.77 15.01 -48.43
C ALA A 457 32.87 14.09 -48.99
N LYS A 458 33.00 13.99 -50.33
CA LYS A 458 34.06 13.20 -50.98
C LYS A 458 35.46 13.71 -50.68
N PHE A 459 35.65 15.04 -50.60
CA PHE A 459 36.95 15.64 -50.28
C PHE A 459 37.57 15.01 -49.02
N PHE A 460 36.76 14.73 -48.00
CA PHE A 460 37.22 14.12 -46.76
C PHE A 460 37.70 12.66 -46.88
N TYR A 461 37.56 12.02 -48.04
CA TYR A 461 38.02 10.65 -48.28
C TYR A 461 39.21 10.56 -49.24
N PHE A 462 39.44 11.58 -50.07
CA PHE A 462 40.61 11.60 -50.94
C PHE A 462 41.84 11.96 -50.15
N GLU A 463 42.83 11.09 -50.03
CA GLU A 463 44.19 11.43 -49.57
C GLU A 463 45.03 12.01 -50.71
N LYS A 464 46.08 12.77 -50.38
CA LYS A 464 46.99 13.43 -51.35
C LYS A 464 47.43 12.48 -52.48
N ASP A 465 47.82 11.26 -52.12
CA ASP A 465 48.34 10.26 -53.06
C ASP A 465 47.25 9.45 -53.78
N THR A 466 46.00 9.62 -53.34
CA THR A 466 44.80 8.96 -53.91
C THR A 466 43.87 9.93 -54.61
N LEU A 467 44.27 11.21 -54.71
CA LEU A 467 43.61 12.16 -55.60
C LEU A 467 43.60 11.56 -57.01
N PRO A 468 42.46 11.62 -57.72
CA PRO A 468 42.35 11.06 -59.05
C PRO A 468 43.51 11.47 -59.97
N HIS A 469 43.95 10.57 -60.86
CA HIS A 469 45.19 10.72 -61.66
C HIS A 469 45.35 12.08 -62.36
N TYR A 470 44.24 12.69 -62.76
CA TYR A 470 44.20 14.01 -63.39
C TYR A 470 44.74 15.14 -62.46
N PHE A 471 44.53 15.07 -61.15
CA PHE A 471 45.10 16.00 -60.15
C PHE A 471 46.62 15.99 -60.06
N ILE A 472 47.20 14.80 -60.16
CA ILE A 472 48.63 14.59 -59.90
C ILE A 472 49.47 15.10 -61.08
N THR A 473 48.95 14.97 -62.32
CA THR A 473 49.72 15.26 -63.56
C THR A 473 49.98 16.73 -63.85
N LYS A 474 49.28 17.66 -63.17
CA LYS A 474 49.38 19.11 -63.41
C LYS A 474 50.10 19.90 -62.31
N GLY A 475 50.52 19.26 -61.21
CA GLY A 475 51.37 19.88 -60.19
C GLY A 475 50.74 20.99 -59.33
N HIS A 476 49.53 21.44 -59.62
CA HIS A 476 48.87 22.55 -58.91
C HIS A 476 48.16 22.13 -57.62
N VAL A 477 47.72 20.88 -57.50
CA VAL A 477 46.84 20.42 -56.40
C VAL A 477 47.57 19.80 -55.19
N PRO A 478 48.75 19.15 -55.32
CA PRO A 478 49.49 18.64 -54.16
C PRO A 478 49.88 19.71 -53.12
N GLU A 479 50.25 20.93 -53.55
CA GLU A 479 50.57 22.05 -52.63
C GLU A 479 49.30 22.67 -52.00
N PHE A 480 48.19 22.69 -52.73
CA PHE A 480 46.90 23.15 -52.22
C PHE A 480 46.32 22.21 -51.17
N TYR A 481 46.43 20.90 -51.40
CA TYR A 481 45.99 19.88 -50.46
C TYR A 481 46.77 19.96 -49.13
N ASP A 482 48.04 20.38 -49.18
CA ASP A 482 48.85 20.63 -47.99
C ASP A 482 48.37 21.86 -47.17
N ARG A 483 47.39 22.65 -47.65
CA ARG A 483 46.79 23.77 -46.89
C ARG A 483 45.79 23.31 -45.84
N ILE A 484 45.25 22.09 -45.92
CA ILE A 484 44.23 21.58 -44.99
C ILE A 484 44.68 21.66 -43.53
N PRO A 485 45.92 21.27 -43.18
CA PRO A 485 46.44 21.40 -41.81
C PRO A 485 46.78 22.85 -41.40
N TYR A 486 46.52 23.84 -42.24
CA TYR A 486 46.69 25.27 -41.96
C TYR A 486 45.35 26.03 -41.95
N ILE A 487 44.24 25.34 -42.17
CA ILE A 487 42.90 25.93 -42.07
C ILE A 487 42.61 26.10 -40.58
N ILE A 488 42.68 27.34 -40.13
CA ILE A 488 42.50 27.74 -38.74
C ILE A 488 41.02 28.01 -38.49
N SER A 489 40.46 27.43 -37.42
CA SER A 489 39.15 27.86 -36.93
C SER A 489 39.30 29.14 -36.10
N ASN A 490 38.54 30.18 -36.44
CA ASN A 490 38.42 31.41 -35.66
C ASN A 490 37.38 31.30 -34.51
N THR A 491 36.89 30.10 -34.25
CA THR A 491 35.92 29.78 -33.20
C THR A 491 36.24 28.43 -32.59
N ASP A 492 35.70 28.18 -31.39
CA ASP A 492 35.79 26.86 -30.76
C ASP A 492 35.20 25.78 -31.68
N ILE A 493 35.93 24.68 -31.81
CA ILE A 493 35.50 23.58 -32.66
C ILE A 493 34.81 22.53 -31.80
N THR A 494 33.55 22.24 -32.11
CA THR A 494 32.78 21.22 -31.40
C THR A 494 32.54 20.00 -32.29
N PHE A 495 32.72 18.80 -31.75
CA PHE A 495 32.30 17.57 -32.38
C PHE A 495 31.71 16.59 -31.37
N THR A 496 30.72 15.81 -31.80
CA THR A 496 29.89 14.98 -30.91
C THR A 496 30.04 13.49 -31.23
N TYR A 497 30.04 12.65 -30.20
CA TYR A 497 29.95 11.19 -30.33
C TYR A 497 28.86 10.63 -29.41
N ILE A 498 28.06 9.66 -29.86
CA ILE A 498 27.22 8.86 -28.96
C ILE A 498 28.07 7.77 -28.33
N TYR A 499 27.98 7.65 -27.00
CA TYR A 499 28.68 6.60 -26.28
C TYR A 499 27.73 5.50 -25.79
N ASP A 500 28.24 4.27 -25.77
CA ASP A 500 27.54 3.14 -25.19
C ASP A 500 27.77 3.13 -23.67
N TRP A 501 26.83 3.70 -22.92
CA TRP A 501 26.90 3.77 -21.46
C TRP A 501 26.96 2.39 -20.76
N GLU A 502 26.67 1.27 -21.44
CA GLU A 502 26.85 -0.08 -20.89
C GLU A 502 28.32 -0.54 -20.98
N LYS A 503 29.07 -0.02 -21.95
CA LYS A 503 30.47 -0.39 -22.21
C LYS A 503 31.45 0.71 -21.76
N GLY A 504 30.96 1.94 -21.59
CA GLY A 504 31.79 3.13 -21.52
C GLY A 504 32.38 3.45 -22.89
N MET A 505 33.23 4.47 -22.95
CA MET A 505 33.88 4.91 -24.19
C MET A 505 35.29 5.39 -23.89
N ASP A 506 36.27 4.88 -24.64
CA ASP A 506 37.58 5.53 -24.69
C ASP A 506 37.44 6.87 -25.38
N LEU A 507 37.96 7.92 -24.74
CA LEU A 507 37.97 9.23 -25.35
C LEU A 507 38.91 9.24 -26.55
N VAL A 508 38.69 10.18 -27.46
CA VAL A 508 39.59 10.45 -28.57
C VAL A 508 40.99 10.73 -28.01
N LYS A 509 41.98 9.94 -28.42
CA LYS A 509 43.39 10.08 -28.04
C LYS A 509 44.17 10.54 -29.26
N ASN A 510 45.26 11.28 -29.04
CA ASN A 510 46.18 11.73 -30.08
C ASN A 510 45.55 12.70 -31.09
N ILE A 511 44.91 13.77 -30.60
CA ILE A 511 44.55 14.88 -31.49
C ILE A 511 45.85 15.56 -31.93
N GLU A 512 46.20 15.36 -33.19
CA GLU A 512 47.38 15.99 -33.78
C GLU A 512 47.01 17.36 -34.31
N VAL A 513 47.50 18.40 -33.62
CA VAL A 513 47.43 19.78 -34.11
C VAL A 513 48.85 20.28 -34.39
N ASN A 514 49.07 20.76 -35.61
CA ASN A 514 50.38 21.27 -36.04
C ASN A 514 50.84 22.42 -35.14
N GLY A 515 52.04 22.27 -34.56
CA GLY A 515 52.61 23.28 -33.65
C GLY A 515 52.02 23.28 -32.24
N TYR A 516 51.16 22.33 -31.88
CA TYR A 516 50.61 22.19 -30.53
C TYR A 516 50.79 20.75 -30.00
N GLU A 517 50.79 20.62 -28.68
CA GLU A 517 50.77 19.36 -27.94
C GLU A 517 49.44 19.25 -27.18
N PHE A 518 48.72 18.13 -27.38
CA PHE A 518 47.48 17.83 -26.68
C PHE A 518 47.77 17.23 -25.29
N LEU A 519 47.30 17.87 -24.22
CA LEU A 519 47.53 17.45 -22.84
C LEU A 519 46.41 16.59 -22.25
N GLY A 520 45.22 16.60 -22.85
CA GLY A 520 44.08 15.77 -22.42
C GLY A 520 42.74 16.51 -22.41
N TRP A 521 41.70 15.76 -22.05
CA TRP A 521 40.32 16.23 -21.93
C TRP A 521 39.96 16.59 -20.49
N TYR A 522 39.16 17.63 -20.31
CA TYR A 522 38.66 18.10 -19.01
C TYR A 522 37.17 18.38 -19.11
N ASP A 523 36.42 18.24 -18.03
CA ASP A 523 34.97 18.53 -18.00
C ASP A 523 34.63 20.02 -17.78
N ASN A 524 35.65 20.88 -17.73
CA ASN A 524 35.53 22.30 -17.49
C ASN A 524 36.55 23.08 -18.35
N PRO A 525 36.22 24.32 -18.77
CA PRO A 525 37.06 25.13 -19.65
C PRO A 525 38.33 25.65 -18.97
N ASP A 526 38.37 25.70 -17.63
CA ASP A 526 39.54 26.15 -16.86
C ASP A 526 40.62 25.06 -16.73
N PHE A 527 40.30 23.83 -17.17
CA PHE A 527 41.14 22.64 -17.08
C PHE A 527 41.56 22.28 -15.65
N ASP A 528 40.65 22.52 -14.69
CA ASP A 528 40.80 22.12 -13.30
C ASP A 528 40.60 20.60 -13.14
N GLY A 529 41.35 20.00 -12.21
CA GLY A 529 41.22 18.58 -11.86
C GLY A 529 42.11 17.64 -12.68
N GLU A 530 41.77 16.35 -12.64
CA GLU A 530 42.46 15.32 -13.40
C GLU A 530 41.91 15.23 -14.82
N LYS A 531 42.81 15.00 -15.79
CA LYS A 531 42.39 14.74 -17.16
C LYS A 531 41.52 13.49 -17.23
N ILE A 532 40.47 13.54 -18.05
CA ILE A 532 39.59 12.42 -18.32
C ILE A 532 40.20 11.65 -19.49
N GLU A 533 40.39 10.34 -19.32
CA GLU A 533 40.93 9.45 -20.37
C GLU A 533 39.87 8.52 -20.96
N ARG A 534 38.77 8.29 -20.22
CA ARG A 534 37.68 7.37 -20.56
C ARG A 534 36.38 7.82 -19.90
N LEU A 535 35.26 7.64 -20.59
CA LEU A 535 33.93 7.63 -19.99
C LEU A 535 33.64 6.25 -19.42
N GLU A 536 33.45 6.17 -18.11
CA GLU A 536 33.10 4.95 -17.42
C GLU A 536 31.67 4.48 -17.76
N LYS A 537 31.37 3.23 -17.41
CA LYS A 537 30.03 2.65 -17.55
C LYS A 537 29.04 3.35 -16.62
N GLY A 538 27.78 3.41 -17.03
CA GLY A 538 26.68 3.89 -16.17
C GLY A 538 26.58 5.41 -16.07
N ILE A 539 27.15 6.15 -17.02
CA ILE A 539 26.89 7.59 -17.17
C ILE A 539 25.61 7.74 -18.02
N TYR A 540 24.60 8.41 -17.47
CA TYR A 540 23.25 8.49 -18.05
C TYR A 540 22.86 9.92 -18.43
N HIS A 541 23.80 10.68 -18.98
CA HIS A 541 23.59 12.05 -19.42
C HIS A 541 24.61 12.44 -20.49
N ASN A 542 24.35 13.55 -21.18
CA ASN A 542 25.32 14.11 -22.12
C ASN A 542 26.50 14.73 -21.36
N ILE A 543 27.68 14.70 -21.95
CA ILE A 543 28.93 15.18 -21.37
C ILE A 543 29.55 16.21 -22.31
N VAL A 544 30.20 17.23 -21.76
CA VAL A 544 31.01 18.19 -22.52
C VAL A 544 32.46 18.09 -22.04
N LEU A 545 33.40 18.01 -22.97
CA LEU A 545 34.83 17.88 -22.70
C LEU A 545 35.62 18.93 -23.45
N TYR A 546 36.54 19.60 -22.76
CA TYR A 546 37.41 20.66 -23.27
C TYR A 546 38.82 20.12 -23.47
N GLY A 547 39.37 20.31 -24.67
CA GLY A 547 40.70 19.84 -25.04
C GLY A 547 41.78 20.85 -24.65
N LYS A 548 42.74 20.45 -23.82
CA LYS A 548 43.86 21.32 -23.41
C LYS A 548 45.03 21.18 -24.38
N PHE A 549 45.50 22.30 -24.92
CA PHE A 549 46.65 22.35 -25.83
C PHE A 549 47.71 23.33 -25.36
N VAL A 550 48.98 23.03 -25.63
CA VAL A 550 50.11 23.94 -25.41
C VAL A 550 50.90 24.07 -26.71
N LYS A 551 51.31 25.29 -27.05
CA LYS A 551 52.11 25.56 -28.25
C LYS A 551 53.52 24.97 -28.09
N LYS A 552 53.98 24.24 -29.12
CA LYS A 552 55.31 23.62 -29.19
C LYS A 552 56.43 24.65 -29.38
#